data_AF-A0AAV1M7S1-F1
#
_entry.id   AF-A0AAV1M7S1-F1
#
_cell.length_a   1.000
_cell.length_b   1.000
_cell.length_c   1.000
_cell.angle_alpha   90.00
_cell.angle_beta   90.00
_cell.angle_gamma   90.00
#
_symmetry.space_group_name_H-M   'P 1'
#
loop_
_entity.id
_entity.type
_entity.pdbx_description
1 polymer ?
#
loop_
_entity_poly.entity_id
_entity_poly.type
_entity_poly.pdbx_seq_one_letter_code
_entity_poly.pdbx_strand_id
1 'polypeptide(L)'
;MNATEYKKYHESFMENNHGTTALHTFFSLFFTVQTSLLCCIRPKNPKLVQYSYEYISIVLSMILAHTIFVDNIYVMNFVAFAFITFEFLKTHSIADIQRTFSKLNSFGNTKIISISCTRGLTYLMTVFCILAVDFQDFPRYLAKTEKYGYSLMDTGVGLFVLMSGLVHKDVSKESCTSIIKGNSKFISVLISLGFLRYFSVKQLDYHEHVTEYGVHWNFFFTLATLFTPSYLTFIILNMYMCLTIGLNLYLKRNGIKI
;
A
#
# COMPACT_ATOMS: atom_id res chain seq x y z
N MET A 1 29.07 13.27 -7.03
CA MET A 1 28.00 13.25 -8.03
C MET A 1 27.25 14.56 -7.89
N ASN A 2 27.22 15.39 -8.94
CA ASN A 2 26.47 16.65 -8.90
C ASN A 2 24.95 16.38 -8.98
N ALA A 3 24.10 17.31 -8.53
CA ALA A 3 22.65 17.11 -8.49
C ALA A 3 22.06 16.72 -9.86
N THR A 4 22.58 17.30 -10.95
CA THR A 4 22.15 16.98 -12.32
C THR A 4 22.63 15.61 -12.81
N GLU A 5 23.75 15.11 -12.28
CA GLU A 5 24.24 13.76 -12.60
C GLU A 5 23.47 12.70 -11.82
N TYR A 6 23.23 12.95 -10.52
CA TYR A 6 22.32 12.14 -9.72
C TYR A 6 20.94 12.11 -10.38
N LYS A 7 20.54 13.24 -10.98
CA LYS A 7 19.29 13.34 -11.71
C LYS A 7 19.19 12.24 -12.79
N LYS A 8 20.06 12.38 -13.79
CA LYS A 8 20.12 11.50 -14.96
C LYS A 8 20.35 10.04 -14.58
N TYR A 9 21.16 9.79 -13.56
CA TYR A 9 21.37 8.44 -13.05
C TYR A 9 20.07 7.81 -12.56
N HIS A 10 19.31 8.53 -11.72
CA HIS A 10 18.06 8.02 -11.19
C HIS A 10 17.01 7.80 -12.29
N GLU A 11 16.91 8.70 -13.27
CA GLU A 11 16.03 8.50 -14.44
C GLU A 11 16.43 7.24 -15.23
N SER A 12 17.71 7.10 -15.59
CA SER A 12 18.22 5.92 -16.32
C SER A 12 18.07 4.61 -15.52
N PHE A 13 18.10 4.71 -14.19
CA PHE A 13 17.88 3.60 -13.29
C PHE A 13 16.41 3.19 -13.21
N MET A 14 15.46 4.06 -13.55
CA MET A 14 14.03 3.73 -13.55
C MET A 14 13.47 3.34 -14.92
N GLU A 15 14.14 3.73 -16.01
CA GLU A 15 13.72 3.38 -17.38
C GLU A 15 13.68 1.86 -17.63
N ASN A 16 12.70 1.37 -18.39
CA ASN A 16 12.56 -0.03 -18.80
C ASN A 16 12.55 -1.05 -17.63
N ASN A 17 12.07 -0.64 -16.44
CA ASN A 17 11.92 -1.57 -15.32
C ASN A 17 10.69 -2.46 -15.49
N HIS A 18 10.91 -3.77 -15.62
CA HIS A 18 9.88 -4.81 -15.73
C HIS A 18 9.54 -5.48 -14.38
N GLY A 19 10.21 -5.08 -13.31
CA GLY A 19 9.98 -5.60 -11.97
C GLY A 19 10.43 -7.06 -11.80
N THR A 20 9.68 -7.81 -10.99
CA THR A 20 9.93 -9.21 -10.62
C THR A 20 8.77 -10.13 -10.99
N THR A 21 8.86 -11.39 -10.57
CA THR A 21 7.76 -12.36 -10.65
C THR A 21 6.69 -12.07 -9.60
N ALA A 22 5.44 -12.38 -9.93
CA ALA A 22 4.32 -12.26 -8.99
C ALA A 22 4.50 -13.09 -7.69
N LEU A 23 5.22 -14.21 -7.77
CA LEU A 23 5.54 -15.02 -6.59
C LEU A 23 6.53 -14.29 -5.67
N HIS A 24 7.60 -13.70 -6.23
CA HIS A 24 8.59 -12.97 -5.44
C HIS A 24 7.95 -11.76 -4.73
N THR A 25 7.11 -10.99 -5.42
CA THR A 25 6.37 -9.88 -4.80
C THR A 25 5.41 -10.36 -3.71
N PHE A 26 4.68 -11.45 -3.95
CA PHE A 26 3.79 -12.04 -2.95
C PHE A 26 4.56 -12.46 -1.68
N PHE A 27 5.67 -13.17 -1.82
CA PHE A 27 6.46 -13.62 -0.67
C PHE A 27 7.19 -12.47 0.04
N SER A 28 7.53 -11.40 -0.66
CA SER A 28 8.06 -10.17 -0.07
C SER A 28 7.03 -9.50 0.86
N LEU A 29 5.77 -9.40 0.40
CA LEU A 29 4.68 -8.92 1.24
C LEU A 29 4.37 -9.89 2.39
N PHE A 30 4.28 -11.18 2.07
CA PHE A 30 3.91 -12.22 3.02
C PHE A 30 4.89 -12.31 4.20
N PHE A 31 6.18 -12.12 3.96
CA PHE A 31 7.20 -12.10 5.01
C PHE A 31 6.87 -11.07 6.11
N THR A 32 6.46 -9.85 5.72
CA THR A 32 6.12 -8.81 6.71
C THR A 32 4.84 -9.10 7.49
N VAL A 33 3.91 -9.84 6.88
CA VAL A 33 2.72 -10.35 7.58
C VAL A 33 3.13 -11.44 8.57
N GLN A 34 4.02 -12.36 8.17
CA GLN A 34 4.53 -13.42 9.04
C GLN A 34 5.23 -12.86 10.28
N THR A 35 6.10 -11.86 10.13
CA THR A 35 6.82 -11.26 11.28
C THR A 35 5.85 -10.57 12.25
N SER A 36 4.81 -9.92 11.74
CA SER A 36 3.76 -9.33 12.59
C SER A 36 2.94 -10.40 13.33
N LEU A 37 2.68 -11.54 12.68
CA LEU A 37 1.93 -12.66 13.25
C LEU A 37 2.74 -13.34 14.35
N LEU A 38 4.06 -13.47 14.18
CA LEU A 38 4.97 -13.95 15.21
C LEU A 38 4.91 -13.07 16.48
N CYS A 39 4.91 -11.75 16.33
CA CYS A 39 4.74 -10.82 17.46
C CYS A 39 3.38 -10.98 18.17
N CYS A 40 2.33 -11.34 17.43
CA CYS A 40 1.00 -11.55 17.99
C CYS A 40 0.85 -12.86 18.78
N ILE A 41 1.50 -13.94 18.33
CA ILE A 41 1.39 -15.28 18.94
C ILE A 41 2.22 -15.37 20.22
N ARG A 42 3.38 -14.70 20.26
CA ARG A 42 4.29 -14.74 21.41
C ARG A 42 3.63 -14.14 22.67
N PRO A 43 3.87 -14.70 23.87
CA PRO A 43 3.37 -14.10 25.11
C PRO A 43 3.92 -12.70 25.32
N LYS A 44 3.08 -11.80 25.86
CA LYS A 44 3.43 -10.38 26.01
C LYS A 44 4.42 -10.17 27.14
N ASN A 45 5.52 -9.51 26.80
CA ASN A 45 6.53 -9.01 27.74
C ASN A 45 6.10 -7.68 28.38
N PRO A 46 6.81 -7.18 29.42
CA PRO A 46 6.63 -5.82 29.90
C PRO A 46 6.72 -4.80 28.75
N LYS A 47 5.91 -3.73 28.84
CA LYS A 47 5.61 -2.81 27.73
C LYS A 47 6.83 -2.33 26.94
N LEU A 48 7.91 -1.98 27.62
CA LEU A 48 9.11 -1.43 26.97
C LEU A 48 9.87 -2.50 26.18
N VAL A 49 10.05 -3.69 26.76
CA VAL A 49 10.70 -4.83 26.10
C VAL A 49 9.85 -5.33 24.93
N GLN A 50 8.53 -5.33 25.08
CA GLN A 50 7.61 -5.69 24.00
C GLN A 50 7.73 -4.72 22.81
N TYR A 51 7.78 -3.41 23.08
CA TYR A 51 7.94 -2.40 22.03
C TYR A 51 9.26 -2.55 21.28
N SER A 52 10.38 -2.69 21.99
CA SER A 52 11.68 -2.92 21.37
C SER A 52 11.69 -4.18 20.52
N TYR A 53 11.06 -5.26 21.01
CA TYR A 53 10.93 -6.51 20.28
C TYR A 53 10.08 -6.35 19.01
N GLU A 54 8.91 -5.71 19.09
CA GLU A 54 8.05 -5.45 17.93
C GLU A 54 8.76 -4.60 16.88
N TYR A 55 9.51 -3.58 17.31
CA TYR A 55 10.30 -2.74 16.41
C TYR A 55 11.37 -3.56 15.68
N ILE A 56 12.17 -4.34 16.41
CA ILE A 56 13.23 -5.17 15.83
C ILE A 56 12.62 -6.26 14.92
N SER A 57 11.57 -6.93 15.39
CA SER A 57 10.97 -8.06 14.67
C SER A 57 10.18 -7.64 13.45
N ILE A 58 9.61 -6.44 13.38
CA ILE A 58 8.81 -5.98 12.24
C ILE A 58 9.62 -5.02 11.36
N VAL A 59 10.18 -3.94 11.92
CA VAL A 59 10.81 -2.88 11.14
C VAL A 59 12.20 -3.30 10.66
N LEU A 60 13.05 -3.78 11.56
CA LEU A 60 14.42 -4.15 11.19
C LEU A 60 14.43 -5.37 10.27
N SER A 61 13.62 -6.39 10.57
CA SER A 61 13.51 -7.57 9.70
C SER A 61 13.01 -7.23 8.30
N MET A 62 12.05 -6.30 8.19
CA MET A 62 11.56 -5.81 6.91
C MET A 62 12.66 -5.09 6.13
N ILE A 63 13.43 -4.19 6.76
CA ILE A 63 14.54 -3.51 6.09
C ILE A 63 15.54 -4.55 5.57
N LEU A 64 15.99 -5.47 6.43
CA LEU A 64 16.96 -6.50 6.07
C LEU A 64 16.45 -7.43 4.94
N ALA A 65 15.16 -7.78 4.94
CA ALA A 65 14.57 -8.64 3.93
C ALA A 65 14.51 -7.99 2.54
N HIS A 66 14.34 -6.68 2.47
CA HIS A 66 14.18 -5.96 1.20
C HIS A 66 15.45 -5.28 0.69
N THR A 67 16.53 -5.25 1.49
CA THR A 67 17.85 -4.76 1.06
C THR A 67 18.84 -5.90 0.89
N ILE A 68 19.18 -6.61 1.98
CA ILE A 68 20.27 -7.61 2.00
C ILE A 68 19.78 -9.00 1.54
N PHE A 69 18.62 -9.44 2.02
CA PHE A 69 18.13 -10.82 1.80
C PHE A 69 17.07 -10.93 0.71
N VAL A 70 17.00 -9.95 -0.18
CA VAL A 70 15.96 -9.88 -1.21
C VAL A 70 15.93 -11.11 -2.13
N ASP A 71 17.10 -11.62 -2.52
CA ASP A 71 17.21 -12.80 -3.39
C ASP A 71 16.80 -14.09 -2.66
N ASN A 72 16.99 -14.10 -1.34
CA ASN A 72 16.72 -15.23 -0.46
C ASN A 72 15.39 -15.10 0.29
N ILE A 73 14.44 -14.31 -0.23
CA ILE A 73 13.16 -14.04 0.43
C ILE A 73 12.37 -15.32 0.72
N TYR A 74 12.49 -16.36 -0.11
CA TYR A 74 11.84 -17.66 0.10
C TYR A 74 12.39 -18.38 1.34
N VAL A 75 13.71 -18.35 1.54
CA VAL A 75 14.37 -18.92 2.72
C VAL A 75 13.95 -18.16 3.97
N MET A 76 13.90 -16.84 3.90
CA MET A 76 13.43 -15.99 5.00
C MET A 76 11.97 -16.30 5.40
N ASN A 77 11.09 -16.49 4.43
CA ASN A 77 9.69 -16.90 4.67
C ASN A 77 9.60 -18.30 5.30
N PHE A 78 10.42 -19.25 4.85
CA PHE A 78 10.46 -20.59 5.44
C PHE A 78 10.92 -20.55 6.89
N VAL A 79 11.98 -19.79 7.19
CA VAL A 79 12.48 -19.60 8.55
C VAL A 79 11.44 -18.94 9.44
N ALA A 80 10.79 -17.86 8.98
CA ALA A 80 9.72 -17.21 9.72
C ALA A 80 8.54 -18.16 9.98
N PHE A 81 8.16 -18.98 9.00
CA PHE A 81 7.13 -20.00 9.16
C PHE A 81 7.52 -21.07 10.20
N ALA A 82 8.77 -21.53 10.20
CA ALA A 82 9.28 -22.45 11.20
C ALA A 82 9.24 -21.85 12.63
N PHE A 83 9.59 -20.57 12.79
CA PHE A 83 9.45 -19.89 14.08
C PHE A 83 8.00 -19.74 14.54
N ILE A 84 7.10 -19.38 13.62
CA ILE A 84 5.67 -19.29 13.91
C ILE A 84 5.12 -20.64 14.37
N THR A 85 5.43 -21.72 13.66
CA THR A 85 4.97 -23.07 14.00
C THR A 85 5.57 -23.55 15.32
N PHE A 86 6.85 -23.27 15.58
CA PHE A 86 7.47 -23.58 16.87
C PHE A 86 6.79 -22.87 18.05
N GLU A 87 6.58 -21.55 17.93
CA GLU A 87 5.90 -20.77 19.00
C GLU A 87 4.42 -21.18 19.14
N PHE A 88 3.77 -21.55 18.04
CA PHE A 88 2.40 -22.08 18.03
C PHE A 88 2.31 -23.40 18.83
N LEU A 89 3.19 -24.35 18.55
CA LEU A 89 3.23 -25.65 19.25
C LEU A 89 3.55 -25.50 20.75
N LYS A 90 4.35 -24.49 21.11
CA LYS A 90 4.79 -24.26 22.49
C LYS A 90 3.74 -23.57 23.37
N THR A 91 2.97 -22.63 22.80
CA THR A 91 2.33 -21.59 23.62
C THR A 91 0.81 -21.75 23.73
N HIS A 92 0.10 -22.29 22.74
CA HIS A 92 -1.36 -22.10 22.66
C HIS A 92 -2.18 -23.35 22.34
N SER A 93 -3.28 -23.50 23.10
CA SER A 93 -4.46 -24.22 22.63
C SER A 93 -5.14 -23.41 21.52
N ILE A 94 -5.70 -24.08 20.50
CA ILE A 94 -6.36 -23.45 19.33
C ILE A 94 -7.41 -22.40 19.75
N ALA A 95 -8.06 -22.60 20.91
CA ALA A 95 -9.07 -21.70 21.45
C ALA A 95 -8.55 -20.30 21.82
N ASP A 96 -7.32 -20.17 22.32
CA ASP A 96 -6.77 -18.88 22.76
C ASP A 96 -6.32 -18.01 21.58
N ILE A 97 -5.97 -18.65 20.47
CA ILE A 97 -5.65 -18.00 19.20
C ILE A 97 -6.91 -17.40 18.60
N GLN A 98 -7.99 -18.19 18.52
CA GLN A 98 -9.27 -17.69 17.99
C GLN A 98 -9.77 -16.48 18.81
N ARG A 99 -9.63 -16.51 20.14
CA ARG A 99 -9.95 -15.36 20.99
C ARG A 99 -9.09 -14.13 20.70
N THR A 100 -7.81 -14.33 20.37
CA THR A 100 -6.88 -13.23 20.05
C THR A 100 -7.20 -12.59 18.70
N PHE A 101 -7.49 -13.39 17.67
CA PHE A 101 -7.86 -12.88 16.34
C PHE A 101 -9.25 -12.23 16.30
N SER A 102 -10.19 -12.70 17.12
CA SER A 102 -11.53 -12.12 17.25
C SER A 102 -11.61 -10.96 18.24
N LYS A 103 -10.49 -10.56 18.85
CA LYS A 103 -10.49 -9.49 19.85
C LYS A 103 -10.80 -8.14 19.20
N LEU A 104 -11.82 -7.48 19.74
CA LEU A 104 -12.22 -6.14 19.35
C LEU A 104 -11.25 -5.10 19.92
N ASN A 105 -11.12 -3.98 19.20
CA ASN A 105 -10.21 -2.92 19.59
C ASN A 105 -10.65 -2.25 20.90
N SER A 106 -9.72 -2.07 21.85
CA SER A 106 -10.05 -1.52 23.17
C SER A 106 -10.37 -0.02 23.16
N PHE A 107 -10.08 0.66 22.05
CA PHE A 107 -10.31 2.10 21.87
C PHE A 107 -11.76 2.46 21.45
N GLY A 108 -12.76 1.68 21.90
CA GLY A 108 -14.18 1.97 21.69
C GLY A 108 -14.67 1.83 20.23
N ASN A 109 -13.82 1.38 19.32
CA ASN A 109 -14.22 1.02 17.95
C ASN A 109 -14.51 -0.48 17.89
N THR A 110 -15.68 -0.86 17.37
CA THR A 110 -16.11 -2.25 17.10
C THR A 110 -15.30 -2.95 16.00
N LYS A 111 -14.11 -2.44 15.68
CA LYS A 111 -13.25 -2.94 14.61
C LYS A 111 -12.32 -4.01 15.15
N ILE A 112 -12.11 -5.04 14.34
CA ILE A 112 -11.22 -6.15 14.67
C ILE A 112 -9.77 -5.63 14.71
N ILE A 113 -9.03 -6.01 15.75
CA ILE A 113 -7.64 -5.57 15.96
C ILE A 113 -6.75 -5.99 14.79
N SER A 114 -6.89 -7.23 14.30
CA SER A 114 -6.09 -7.77 13.21
C SER A 114 -6.17 -6.92 11.94
N ILE A 115 -7.36 -6.46 11.55
CA ILE A 115 -7.55 -5.57 10.39
C ILE A 115 -6.82 -4.23 10.61
N SER A 116 -6.86 -3.71 11.84
CA SER A 116 -6.15 -2.47 12.17
C SER A 116 -4.64 -2.63 12.09
N CYS A 117 -4.10 -3.78 12.54
CA CYS A 117 -2.69 -4.13 12.44
C CYS A 117 -2.25 -4.30 10.97
N THR A 118 -2.98 -5.06 10.17
CA THR A 118 -2.65 -5.25 8.74
C THR A 118 -2.67 -3.93 7.98
N ARG A 119 -3.62 -3.04 8.29
CA ARG A 119 -3.62 -1.68 7.74
C ARG A 119 -2.38 -0.89 8.15
N GLY A 120 -1.95 -0.98 9.40
CA GLY A 120 -0.69 -0.39 9.86
C GLY A 120 0.53 -0.91 9.09
N LEU A 121 0.61 -2.22 8.86
CA LEU A 121 1.68 -2.84 8.07
C LEU A 121 1.68 -2.33 6.63
N THR A 122 0.52 -2.18 5.99
CA THR A 122 0.45 -1.61 4.63
C THR A 122 1.02 -0.19 4.59
N TYR A 123 0.73 0.64 5.59
CA TYR A 123 1.26 2.00 5.66
C TYR A 123 2.78 1.99 5.89
N LEU A 124 3.25 1.14 6.79
CA LEU A 124 4.67 0.99 7.10
C LEU A 124 5.46 0.54 5.87
N MET A 125 4.97 -0.46 5.14
CA MET A 125 5.54 -0.91 3.88
C MET A 125 5.55 0.19 2.82
N THR A 126 4.45 0.94 2.66
CA THR A 126 4.41 2.03 1.67
C THR A 126 5.40 3.13 1.96
N VAL A 127 5.52 3.56 3.22
CA VAL A 127 6.49 4.59 3.62
C VAL A 127 7.92 4.07 3.44
N PHE A 128 8.17 2.81 3.80
CA PHE A 128 9.45 2.16 3.57
C PHE A 128 9.81 2.16 2.07
N CYS A 129 8.95 1.68 1.18
CA CYS A 129 9.25 1.64 -0.26
C CYS A 129 9.46 3.05 -0.86
N ILE A 130 8.67 4.04 -0.44
CA ILE A 130 8.83 5.44 -0.89
C ILE A 130 10.19 6.00 -0.47
N LEU A 131 10.67 5.66 0.72
CA LEU A 131 11.98 6.11 1.20
C LEU A 131 13.11 5.27 0.59
N ALA A 132 12.95 3.96 0.52
CA ALA A 132 13.98 3.01 0.12
C ALA A 132 14.40 3.18 -1.34
N VAL A 133 13.49 3.59 -2.23
CA VAL A 133 13.76 3.77 -3.67
C VAL A 133 14.84 4.81 -3.98
N ASP A 134 15.08 5.76 -3.06
CA ASP A 134 16.16 6.75 -3.18
C ASP A 134 17.55 6.18 -2.80
N PHE A 135 17.62 4.98 -2.21
CA PHE A 135 18.87 4.35 -1.78
C PHE A 135 19.33 3.28 -2.78
N GLN A 136 20.66 3.19 -2.94
CA GLN A 136 21.29 2.23 -3.85
C GLN A 136 21.10 0.76 -3.41
N ASP A 137 20.93 0.54 -2.10
CA ASP A 137 20.72 -0.81 -1.54
C ASP A 137 19.33 -1.36 -1.82
N PHE A 138 18.39 -0.54 -2.32
CA PHE A 138 17.07 -1.01 -2.70
C PHE A 138 17.09 -1.54 -4.16
N PRO A 139 16.81 -2.84 -4.37
CA PRO A 139 16.90 -3.44 -5.69
C PRO A 139 15.94 -2.81 -6.69
N ARG A 140 16.45 -2.49 -7.89
CA ARG A 140 15.69 -1.85 -8.99
C ARG A 140 14.38 -2.56 -9.30
N TYR A 141 14.38 -3.89 -9.31
CA TYR A 141 13.20 -4.68 -9.67
C TYR A 141 12.07 -4.62 -8.63
N LEU A 142 12.33 -4.16 -7.39
CA LEU A 142 11.29 -3.92 -6.39
C LEU A 142 10.67 -2.53 -6.52
N ALA A 143 11.35 -1.62 -7.23
CA ALA A 143 10.83 -0.30 -7.58
C ALA A 143 9.73 -0.40 -8.64
N LYS A 144 9.02 0.72 -8.81
CA LYS A 144 7.88 0.84 -9.71
C LYS A 144 8.20 0.36 -11.14
N THR A 145 7.27 -0.38 -11.74
CA THR A 145 7.39 -0.83 -13.13
C THR A 145 6.90 0.25 -14.11
N GLU A 146 7.50 0.31 -15.30
CA GLU A 146 7.19 1.39 -16.26
C GLU A 146 5.88 1.12 -17.03
N LYS A 147 5.74 -0.09 -17.60
CA LYS A 147 4.59 -0.46 -18.45
C LYS A 147 3.87 -1.71 -17.98
N TYR A 148 4.63 -2.78 -17.76
CA TYR A 148 4.13 -4.09 -17.38
C TYR A 148 5.11 -4.76 -16.43
N GLY A 149 4.58 -5.53 -15.48
CA GLY A 149 5.38 -6.30 -14.53
C GLY A 149 4.73 -6.37 -13.14
N TYR A 150 5.46 -6.96 -12.20
CA TYR A 150 5.08 -7.00 -10.79
C TYR A 150 6.23 -6.47 -9.94
N SER A 151 6.02 -5.36 -9.25
CA SER A 151 6.96 -4.87 -8.24
C SER A 151 6.29 -4.79 -6.88
N LEU A 152 7.11 -4.76 -5.82
CA LEU A 152 6.62 -4.52 -4.46
C LEU A 152 5.97 -3.14 -4.35
N MET A 153 6.55 -2.12 -5.00
CA MET A 153 6.04 -0.75 -4.97
C MET A 153 4.65 -0.63 -5.62
N ASP A 154 4.36 -1.41 -6.66
CA ASP A 154 3.06 -1.40 -7.35
C ASP A 154 1.93 -1.97 -6.49
N THR A 155 2.25 -2.86 -5.54
CA THR A 155 1.24 -3.48 -4.64
C THR A 155 0.64 -2.48 -3.64
N GLY A 156 1.37 -1.40 -3.32
CA GLY A 156 1.00 -0.47 -2.26
C GLY A 156 -0.38 0.16 -2.48
N VAL A 157 -0.67 0.62 -3.70
CA VAL A 157 -1.95 1.24 -4.04
C VAL A 157 -3.10 0.25 -3.87
N GLY A 158 -2.97 -0.95 -4.42
CA GLY A 158 -4.00 -1.98 -4.34
C GLY A 158 -4.30 -2.39 -2.90
N LEU A 159 -3.26 -2.61 -2.09
CA LEU A 159 -3.39 -2.93 -0.67
C LEU A 159 -4.04 -1.79 0.12
N PHE A 160 -3.70 -0.54 -0.18
CA PHE A 160 -4.30 0.63 0.48
C PHE A 160 -5.81 0.73 0.20
N VAL A 161 -6.22 0.49 -1.03
CA VAL A 161 -7.63 0.45 -1.44
C VAL A 161 -8.36 -0.71 -0.77
N LEU A 162 -7.77 -1.91 -0.78
CA LEU A 162 -8.33 -3.09 -0.16
C LEU A 162 -8.53 -2.90 1.36
N MET A 163 -7.52 -2.39 2.07
CA MET A 163 -7.62 -2.14 3.51
C MET A 163 -8.64 -1.06 3.85
N SER A 164 -8.72 -0.02 3.02
CA SER A 164 -9.71 1.04 3.21
C SER A 164 -11.14 0.55 2.93
N GLY A 165 -11.30 -0.36 1.96
CA GLY A 165 -12.57 -1.04 1.68
C GLY A 165 -13.01 -1.96 2.82
N LEU A 166 -12.09 -2.78 3.37
CA LEU A 166 -12.38 -3.67 4.50
C LEU A 166 -12.81 -2.92 5.78
N VAL A 167 -12.34 -1.69 5.95
CA VAL A 167 -12.62 -0.85 7.11
C VAL A 167 -13.80 0.11 6.86
N HIS A 168 -14.34 0.11 5.65
CA HIS A 168 -15.43 0.98 5.25
C HIS A 168 -16.72 0.63 6.00
N LYS A 169 -17.55 1.65 6.24
CA LYS A 169 -18.84 1.47 6.90
C LYS A 169 -19.84 0.90 5.91
N ASP A 170 -20.67 -0.04 6.35
CA ASP A 170 -21.75 -0.61 5.55
C ASP A 170 -22.68 0.51 5.06
N VAL A 171 -22.72 0.74 3.75
CA VAL A 171 -23.63 1.69 3.08
C VAL A 171 -25.09 1.34 3.37
N SER A 172 -25.39 0.06 3.64
CA SER A 172 -26.74 -0.41 3.99
C SER A 172 -27.24 0.06 5.37
N LYS A 173 -26.35 0.50 6.27
CA LYS A 173 -26.70 0.82 7.67
C LYS A 173 -26.50 2.29 8.02
N GLU A 174 -25.76 3.05 7.22
CA GLU A 174 -25.43 4.45 7.50
C GLU A 174 -25.84 5.39 6.36
N SER A 175 -26.21 6.63 6.70
CA SER A 175 -26.59 7.64 5.71
C SER A 175 -25.39 8.10 4.88
N CYS A 176 -25.63 8.45 3.62
CA CYS A 176 -24.58 8.96 2.72
C CYS A 176 -23.81 10.16 3.32
N THR A 177 -24.50 11.00 4.10
CA THR A 177 -23.90 12.17 4.77
C THR A 177 -22.95 11.79 5.90
N SER A 178 -23.21 10.73 6.68
CA SER A 178 -22.28 10.26 7.73
C SER A 178 -21.03 9.61 7.13
N ILE A 179 -21.18 8.94 5.99
CA ILE A 179 -20.07 8.35 5.23
C ILE A 179 -19.16 9.43 4.66
N ILE A 180 -19.73 10.48 4.03
CA ILE A 180 -18.99 11.64 3.54
C ILE A 180 -18.21 12.31 4.68
N LYS A 181 -18.87 12.58 5.81
CA LYS A 181 -18.24 13.25 6.95
C LYS A 181 -17.13 12.39 7.57
N GLY A 182 -17.31 11.08 7.60
CA GLY A 182 -16.30 10.12 8.08
C GLY A 182 -15.06 10.05 7.18
N ASN A 183 -15.25 10.08 5.86
CA ASN A 183 -14.15 10.03 4.89
C ASN A 183 -13.49 11.39 4.65
N SER A 184 -14.18 12.50 4.94
CA SER A 184 -13.71 13.87 4.67
C SER A 184 -12.34 14.17 5.28
N LYS A 185 -12.10 13.77 6.55
CA LYS A 185 -10.79 13.96 7.19
C LYS A 185 -9.67 13.24 6.44
N PHE A 186 -9.94 12.02 5.97
CA PHE A 186 -8.95 11.22 5.25
C PHE A 186 -8.68 11.76 3.84
N ILE A 187 -9.73 12.13 3.11
CA ILE A 187 -9.62 12.79 1.79
C ILE A 187 -8.85 14.12 1.93
N SER A 188 -9.13 14.91 2.96
CA SER A 188 -8.43 16.17 3.22
C SER A 188 -6.93 15.96 3.42
N VAL A 189 -6.53 14.95 4.19
CA VAL A 189 -5.11 14.59 4.37
C VAL A 189 -4.47 14.17 3.03
N LEU A 190 -5.15 13.36 2.22
CA LEU A 190 -4.64 12.94 0.91
C LEU A 190 -4.46 14.13 -0.05
N ILE A 191 -5.45 15.03 -0.12
CA ILE A 191 -5.36 16.24 -0.95
C ILE A 191 -4.20 17.12 -0.48
N SER A 192 -4.05 17.32 0.83
CA SER A 192 -2.96 18.09 1.40
C SER A 192 -1.58 17.48 1.05
N LEU A 193 -1.42 16.16 1.20
CA LEU A 193 -0.21 15.46 0.78
C LEU A 193 0.04 15.55 -0.73
N GLY A 194 -1.02 15.53 -1.55
CA GLY A 194 -0.94 15.71 -2.99
C GLY A 194 -0.38 17.08 -3.37
N PHE A 195 -0.88 18.16 -2.75
CA PHE A 195 -0.34 19.49 -2.96
C PHE A 195 1.08 19.63 -2.41
N LEU A 196 1.36 19.12 -1.21
CA LEU A 196 2.68 19.15 -0.62
C LEU A 196 3.70 18.47 -1.54
N ARG A 197 3.40 17.28 -2.06
CA ARG A 197 4.25 16.60 -3.05
C ARG A 197 4.46 17.45 -4.30
N TYR A 198 3.39 18.01 -4.87
CA TYR A 198 3.48 18.84 -6.07
C TYR A 198 4.42 20.04 -5.86
N PHE A 199 4.24 20.78 -4.78
CA PHE A 199 5.09 21.93 -4.46
C PHE A 199 6.52 21.51 -4.16
N SER A 200 6.73 20.46 -3.36
CA SER A 200 8.07 19.95 -3.04
C SER A 200 8.83 19.52 -4.29
N VAL A 201 8.19 18.81 -5.23
CA VAL A 201 8.85 18.34 -6.45
C VAL A 201 9.17 19.51 -7.39
N LYS A 202 8.27 20.49 -7.54
CA LYS A 202 8.52 21.69 -8.34
C LYS A 202 9.60 22.58 -7.74
N GLN A 203 9.68 22.69 -6.41
CA GLN A 203 10.68 23.53 -5.75
C GLN A 203 12.08 22.88 -5.73
N LEU A 204 12.14 21.54 -5.69
CA LEU A 204 13.40 20.78 -5.62
C LEU A 204 13.92 20.34 -7.01
N ASP A 205 13.25 20.72 -8.10
CA ASP A 205 13.52 20.25 -9.46
C ASP A 205 13.70 18.72 -9.57
N TYR A 206 12.98 17.98 -8.73
CA TYR A 206 13.03 16.53 -8.65
C TYR A 206 12.35 15.92 -9.89
N HIS A 207 12.73 14.70 -10.28
CA HIS A 207 12.17 14.08 -11.48
C HIS A 207 10.71 13.72 -11.31
N GLU A 208 9.93 14.08 -12.32
CA GLU A 208 8.57 13.58 -12.48
C GLU A 208 8.57 12.71 -13.74
N HIS A 209 8.33 11.41 -13.58
CA HIS A 209 7.94 10.58 -14.70
C HIS A 209 6.54 11.03 -15.16
N VAL A 210 6.51 11.95 -16.13
CA VAL A 210 5.28 12.52 -16.70
C VAL A 210 4.36 11.42 -17.26
N THR A 211 4.94 10.28 -17.66
CA THR A 211 4.22 9.11 -18.15
C THR A 211 3.39 8.39 -17.09
N GLU A 212 3.66 8.58 -15.80
CA GLU A 212 2.95 7.86 -14.73
C GLU A 212 1.60 8.48 -14.36
N TYR A 213 1.59 9.79 -14.11
CA TYR A 213 0.38 10.51 -13.66
C TYR A 213 0.16 11.81 -14.45
N GLY A 214 1.12 12.27 -15.24
CA GLY A 214 1.11 13.60 -15.86
C GLY A 214 1.84 14.65 -15.02
N VAL A 215 1.83 15.90 -15.51
CA VAL A 215 2.68 16.99 -14.98
C VAL A 215 2.19 17.53 -13.62
N HIS A 216 0.89 17.49 -13.37
CA HIS A 216 0.27 18.12 -12.18
C HIS A 216 -0.44 17.11 -11.27
N TRP A 217 -0.62 15.87 -11.74
CA TRP A 217 -1.36 14.85 -11.02
C TRP A 217 -0.40 13.91 -10.30
N ASN A 218 -0.85 13.32 -9.21
CA ASN A 218 -0.05 12.36 -8.47
C ASN A 218 -0.89 11.26 -7.83
N PHE A 219 -0.18 10.31 -7.24
CA PHE A 219 -0.76 9.18 -6.53
C PHE A 219 -1.79 9.60 -5.45
N PHE A 220 -1.51 10.65 -4.66
CA PHE A 220 -2.40 11.07 -3.59
C PHE A 220 -3.71 11.67 -4.11
N PHE A 221 -3.67 12.43 -5.20
CA PHE A 221 -4.88 12.92 -5.86
C PHE A 221 -5.72 11.78 -6.43
N THR A 222 -5.09 10.78 -7.03
CA THR A 222 -5.78 9.57 -7.52
C THR A 222 -6.53 8.85 -6.39
N LEU A 223 -5.86 8.66 -5.23
CA LEU A 223 -6.52 8.07 -4.05
C LEU A 223 -7.65 8.96 -3.52
N ALA A 224 -7.45 10.28 -3.46
CA ALA A 224 -8.47 11.21 -2.99
C ALA A 224 -9.75 11.12 -3.85
N THR A 225 -9.60 11.03 -5.18
CA THR A 225 -10.72 10.82 -6.10
C THR A 225 -11.40 9.47 -5.85
N LEU A 226 -10.64 8.40 -5.64
CA LEU A 226 -11.20 7.06 -5.39
C LEU A 226 -12.04 7.01 -4.09
N PHE A 227 -11.57 7.66 -3.03
CA PHE A 227 -12.25 7.66 -1.72
C PHE A 227 -13.37 8.68 -1.60
N THR A 228 -13.54 9.53 -2.62
CA THR A 228 -14.74 10.35 -2.79
C THR A 228 -15.93 9.39 -2.91
N PRO A 229 -17.05 9.63 -2.19
CA PRO A 229 -18.12 8.64 -2.01
C PRO A 229 -18.52 7.96 -3.31
N SER A 230 -18.58 6.63 -3.25
CA SER A 230 -18.85 5.72 -4.35
C SER A 230 -20.07 6.11 -5.19
N TYR A 231 -21.11 6.72 -4.61
CA TYR A 231 -22.27 7.17 -5.40
C TYR A 231 -21.93 8.30 -6.38
N LEU A 232 -21.13 9.28 -5.96
CA LEU A 232 -20.77 10.41 -6.81
C LEU A 232 -19.77 9.99 -7.90
N THR A 233 -18.76 9.18 -7.54
CA THR A 233 -17.79 8.65 -8.50
C THR A 233 -18.41 7.61 -9.43
N PHE A 234 -19.29 6.73 -8.94
CA PHE A 234 -20.08 5.82 -9.76
C PHE A 234 -21.00 6.59 -10.72
N ILE A 235 -21.71 7.62 -10.27
CA ILE A 235 -22.53 8.46 -11.17
C ILE A 235 -21.66 9.13 -12.23
N ILE A 236 -20.53 9.74 -11.85
CA ILE A 236 -19.66 10.44 -12.78
C ILE A 236 -19.08 9.46 -13.82
N LEU A 237 -18.62 8.30 -13.39
CA LEU A 237 -18.07 7.26 -14.28
C LEU A 237 -19.14 6.67 -15.19
N ASN A 238 -20.34 6.37 -14.67
CA ASN A 238 -21.45 5.87 -15.49
C ASN A 238 -21.97 6.94 -16.44
N MET A 239 -22.06 8.20 -16.02
CA MET A 239 -22.41 9.34 -16.88
C MET A 239 -21.40 9.49 -18.01
N TYR A 240 -20.10 9.43 -17.72
CA TYR A 240 -19.04 9.50 -18.72
C TYR A 240 -19.06 8.32 -19.69
N MET A 241 -19.27 7.09 -19.20
CA MET A 241 -19.44 5.88 -20.03
C MET A 241 -20.67 5.99 -20.93
N CYS A 242 -21.82 6.40 -20.40
CA CYS A 242 -23.05 6.61 -21.19
C CYS A 242 -22.86 7.71 -22.24
N LEU A 243 -22.17 8.81 -21.88
CA LEU A 243 -21.91 9.93 -22.79
C LEU A 243 -20.97 9.52 -23.92
N THR A 244 -19.90 8.77 -23.62
CA THR A 244 -18.93 8.29 -24.62
C THR A 244 -19.53 7.23 -25.54
N ILE A 245 -20.35 6.32 -25.02
CA ILE A 245 -21.10 5.35 -25.83
C ILE A 245 -22.13 6.07 -26.70
N GLY A 246 -22.88 7.02 -26.13
CA GLY A 246 -23.88 7.82 -26.86
C GLY A 246 -23.24 8.65 -27.98
N LEU A 247 -22.11 9.29 -27.71
CA LEU A 247 -21.34 10.06 -28.70
C LEU A 247 -20.81 9.15 -29.81
N ASN A 248 -20.25 7.99 -29.46
CA ASN A 248 -19.80 7.00 -30.45
C ASN A 248 -20.95 6.52 -31.36
N LEU A 249 -22.12 6.22 -30.78
CA LEU A 249 -23.30 5.80 -31.54
C LEU A 249 -23.83 6.93 -32.44
N TYR A 250 -23.82 8.18 -31.95
CA TYR A 250 -24.23 9.36 -32.72
C TYR A 250 -23.29 9.64 -33.90
N LEU A 251 -21.98 9.62 -33.66
CA LEU A 251 -20.96 9.81 -34.69
C LEU A 251 -21.00 8.70 -35.74
N LYS A 252 -21.20 7.43 -35.32
CA LYS A 252 -21.39 6.29 -36.22
C LYS A 252 -22.66 6.42 -37.07
N ARG A 253 -23.75 6.95 -36.51
CA ARG A 253 -25.01 7.22 -37.24
C ARG A 253 -24.85 8.33 -38.29
N ASN A 254 -23.99 9.30 -38.05
CA ASN A 254 -23.70 10.40 -38.98
C ASN A 254 -22.58 10.08 -39.99
N GLY A 255 -22.13 8.82 -40.08
CA GLY A 255 -21.14 8.38 -41.05
C GLY A 255 -19.71 8.88 -40.79
N ILE A 256 -19.46 9.45 -39.62
CA ILE A 256 -18.13 9.93 -39.22
C ILE A 256 -17.38 8.72 -38.67
N LYS A 257 -16.33 8.28 -39.39
CA LYS A 257 -15.43 7.24 -38.88
C LYS A 257 -14.63 7.82 -37.70
N ILE A 258 -14.72 7.13 -36.56
CA ILE A 258 -13.94 7.35 -35.35
C ILE A 258 -12.70 6.49 -35.42
#